data_AF-A0A085W8B4-F1
#
_entry.id   AF-A0A085W8B4-F1
#
_cell.length_a   1.000
_cell.length_b   1.000
_cell.length_c   1.000
_cell.angle_alpha   90.00
_cell.angle_beta   90.00
_cell.angle_gamma   90.00
#
_symmetry.space_group_name_H-M   'P 1'
#
loop_
_entity.id
_entity.type
_entity.pdbx_description
1 polymer ?
#
loop_
_entity_poly.entity_id
_entity_poly.type
_entity_poly.pdbx_seq_one_letter_code
_entity_poly.pdbx_strand_id
1 'polypeptide(L)'
;MVTSTAHRDSVTEKPKAGTFVGWVMYFSRLRGPVPPLPAPVRIERVEDKGTLVILTPERFTVSNPEHVALAARVHELLARAGLLGKLRPWPAAAP
;
A
#
# COMPACT_ATOMS: atom_id res chain seq x y z
N MET A 1 -1.35 -7.76 1.02
CA MET A 1 -0.86 -7.04 -0.17
C MET A 1 -0.73 -8.05 -1.30
N VAL A 2 -1.19 -7.69 -2.49
CA VAL A 2 -1.00 -8.49 -3.71
C VAL A 2 -0.14 -7.66 -4.67
N THR A 3 0.91 -8.25 -5.20
CA THR A 3 1.84 -7.59 -6.14
C THR A 3 2.37 -8.61 -7.15
N SER A 4 2.87 -8.13 -8.30
CA SER A 4 3.62 -8.95 -9.25
C SER A 4 4.95 -9.38 -8.64
N THR A 5 5.37 -10.63 -8.88
CA THR A 5 6.67 -11.16 -8.44
C THR A 5 7.84 -10.33 -8.97
N ALA A 6 7.82 -9.99 -10.27
CA ALA A 6 8.86 -9.15 -10.86
C ALA A 6 8.97 -7.76 -10.21
N HIS A 7 7.84 -7.19 -9.74
CA HIS A 7 7.87 -5.90 -9.01
C HIS A 7 8.40 -6.06 -7.60
N ARG A 8 8.03 -7.14 -6.93
CA ARG A 8 8.56 -7.47 -5.62
C ARG A 8 10.09 -7.62 -5.66
N ASP A 9 10.60 -8.21 -6.73
CA ASP A 9 12.04 -8.51 -6.86
C ASP A 9 12.85 -7.29 -7.31
N SER A 10 12.26 -6.35 -8.08
CA SER A 10 12.95 -5.15 -8.56
C SER A 10 13.18 -4.07 -7.49
N VAL A 11 12.52 -4.14 -6.33
CA VAL A 11 12.52 -3.05 -5.34
C VAL A 11 13.55 -3.25 -4.21
N THR A 12 14.11 -4.45 -4.00
CA THR A 12 15.40 -4.80 -3.31
C THR A 12 15.41 -6.27 -2.89
N GLU A 13 16.61 -6.84 -2.73
CA GLU A 13 16.96 -8.25 -2.45
C GLU A 13 16.20 -8.95 -1.30
N LYS A 14 15.53 -8.19 -0.41
CA LYS A 14 14.72 -8.73 0.71
C LYS A 14 13.51 -7.82 0.99
N PRO A 15 12.38 -8.00 0.29
CA PRO A 15 11.19 -7.19 0.51
C PRO A 15 10.61 -7.49 1.91
N LYS A 16 10.78 -6.57 2.86
CA LYS A 16 10.08 -6.62 4.14
C LYS A 16 8.61 -6.26 3.89
N ALA A 17 7.69 -7.15 4.28
CA ALA A 17 6.26 -6.88 4.19
C ALA A 17 5.93 -5.52 4.83
N GLY A 18 5.28 -4.64 4.07
CA GLY A 18 4.91 -3.29 4.50
C GLY A 18 5.88 -2.16 4.11
N THR A 19 7.03 -2.46 3.48
CA THR A 19 8.01 -1.44 3.05
C THR A 19 7.98 -1.11 1.55
N PHE A 20 7.17 -1.84 0.76
CA PHE A 20 6.96 -1.57 -0.66
C PHE A 20 5.48 -1.32 -0.92
N VAL A 21 5.17 -0.66 -2.05
CA VAL A 21 3.80 -0.48 -2.55
C VAL A 21 3.50 -1.60 -3.54
N GLY A 22 2.38 -2.30 -3.34
CA GLY A 22 1.91 -3.36 -4.22
C GLY A 22 0.68 -2.88 -4.99
N TRP A 23 0.27 -3.62 -6.02
CA TRP A 23 -0.93 -3.31 -6.80
C TRP A 23 -2.17 -3.09 -5.92
N VAL A 24 -2.36 -4.00 -4.96
CA VAL A 24 -3.46 -3.94 -3.99
C VAL A 24 -2.89 -3.99 -2.56
N MET A 25 -3.29 -3.01 -1.75
CA MET A 25 -2.86 -2.80 -0.38
C MET A 25 -4.07 -2.77 0.56
N TYR A 26 -3.98 -3.44 1.69
CA TYR A 26 -4.94 -3.31 2.77
C TYR A 26 -4.29 -2.59 3.95
N PHE A 27 -4.94 -1.53 4.42
CA PHE A 27 -4.58 -0.78 5.62
C PHE A 27 -5.63 -1.01 6.69
N SER A 28 -5.26 -1.68 7.78
CA SER A 28 -6.11 -1.79 8.97
C SER A 28 -6.44 -0.40 9.52
N ARG A 29 -7.64 -0.22 10.08
CA ARG A 29 -8.06 1.01 10.78
C ARG A 29 -7.04 1.48 11.82
N LEU A 30 -6.29 0.56 12.45
CA LEU A 30 -5.26 0.88 13.45
C LEU A 30 -4.05 1.67 12.88
N ARG A 31 -3.85 1.64 11.56
CA ARG A 31 -2.82 2.45 10.90
C ARG A 31 -3.25 3.91 10.69
N GLY A 32 -4.54 4.20 10.83
CA GLY A 32 -5.10 5.52 10.54
C GLY A 32 -5.70 5.62 9.12
N PRO A 33 -6.26 6.78 8.78
CA PRO A 33 -6.92 6.99 7.50
C PRO A 33 -5.91 7.06 6.34
N VAL A 34 -6.32 6.53 5.18
CA VAL A 34 -5.58 6.72 3.92
C VAL A 34 -5.80 8.16 3.43
N PRO A 35 -4.74 8.94 3.12
CA PRO A 35 -4.89 10.28 2.57
C PRO A 35 -5.48 10.23 1.16
N PRO A 36 -5.95 11.36 0.60
CA PRO A 36 -6.30 11.43 -0.81
C PRO A 36 -5.11 10.98 -1.69
N LEU A 37 -5.38 10.10 -2.65
CA LEU A 37 -4.38 9.57 -3.59
C LEU A 37 -4.73 10.01 -5.02
N PRO A 38 -3.73 10.16 -5.91
CA PRO A 38 -3.96 10.56 -7.29
C PRO A 38 -4.74 9.49 -8.07
N ALA A 39 -5.52 9.91 -9.06
CA ALA A 39 -6.08 8.97 -10.05
C ALA A 39 -4.94 8.19 -10.75
N PRO A 40 -5.16 6.93 -11.16
CA PRO A 40 -6.42 6.17 -11.14
C PRO A 40 -6.67 5.37 -9.84
N VAL A 41 -5.99 5.72 -8.74
CA VAL A 41 -6.06 4.96 -7.48
C VAL A 41 -7.49 4.91 -6.94
N ARG A 42 -7.95 3.72 -6.61
CA ARG A 42 -9.23 3.49 -5.92
C ARG A 42 -8.99 3.23 -4.45
N ILE A 43 -9.80 3.86 -3.61
CA ILE A 43 -9.78 3.72 -2.15
C ILE A 43 -11.15 3.19 -1.72
N GLU A 44 -11.19 1.97 -1.20
CA GLU A 44 -12.42 1.28 -0.82
C GLU A 44 -12.43 0.98 0.69
N ARG A 45 -13.54 1.30 1.37
CA ARG A 45 -13.71 1.02 2.80
C ARG A 45 -14.08 -0.45 3.00
N VAL A 46 -13.37 -1.13 3.89
CA VAL A 46 -13.71 -2.48 4.33
C VAL A 46 -14.44 -2.35 5.67
N GLU A 47 -15.72 -1.98 5.60
CA GLU A 47 -16.55 -1.65 6.75
C GLU A 47 -15.79 -0.75 7.74
N ASP A 48 -15.71 -1.19 9.00
CA ASP A 48 -15.01 -0.56 10.09
C ASP A 48 -13.58 -1.12 10.28
N LYS A 49 -13.16 -2.09 9.46
CA LYS A 49 -11.91 -2.86 9.65
C LYS A 49 -10.70 -2.15 9.06
N GLY A 50 -10.89 -1.43 7.95
CA GLY A 50 -9.79 -0.78 7.26
C GLY A 50 -10.14 -0.23 5.89
N THR A 51 -9.12 -0.09 5.05
CA THR A 51 -9.22 0.48 3.71
C THR A 51 -8.38 -0.33 2.72
N LEU A 52 -8.98 -0.69 1.60
CA LEU A 52 -8.30 -1.27 0.44
C LEU A 52 -7.87 -0.13 -0.49
N VAL A 53 -6.63 -0.18 -0.96
CA VAL A 53 -6.08 0.74 -1.96
C VAL A 53 -5.67 -0.08 -3.17
N ILE A 54 -6.18 0.29 -4.34
CA ILE A 54 -5.93 -0.36 -5.62
C ILE A 54 -5.31 0.68 -6.54
N LEU A 55 -4.06 0.48 -6.98
CA LEU A 55 -3.36 1.52 -7.76
C LEU A 55 -3.98 1.79 -9.12
N THR A 56 -4.34 0.72 -9.83
CA THR A 56 -4.84 0.73 -11.20
C THR A 56 -5.96 -0.30 -11.34
N PRO A 57 -7.01 -0.03 -12.13
CA PRO A 57 -8.07 -1.02 -12.38
C PRO A 57 -7.59 -2.22 -13.20
N GLU A 58 -6.65 -2.00 -14.11
CA GLU A 58 -5.93 -3.02 -14.87
C GLU A 58 -4.78 -3.63 -14.06
N ARG A 59 -4.28 -4.78 -14.54
CA ARG A 59 -3.15 -5.47 -13.93
C ARG A 59 -1.92 -4.56 -13.91
N PHE A 60 -1.43 -4.28 -12.72
CA PHE A 60 -0.17 -3.59 -12.50
C PHE A 60 1.03 -4.41 -12.99
N THR A 61 1.96 -3.76 -13.70
CA THR A 61 3.15 -4.38 -14.30
C THR A 61 4.36 -3.46 -14.13
N VAL A 62 5.53 -4.05 -13.94
CA VAL A 62 6.81 -3.31 -13.89
C VAL A 62 7.25 -2.77 -15.25
N SER A 63 6.78 -3.40 -16.33
CA SER A 63 7.14 -3.03 -17.70
C SER A 63 6.43 -1.77 -18.17
N ASN A 64 5.38 -1.33 -17.49
CA ASN A 64 4.74 -0.04 -17.77
C ASN A 64 5.37 1.05 -16.89
N PRO A 65 6.09 2.04 -17.47
CA PRO A 65 6.72 3.11 -16.69
C PRO A 65 5.70 3.98 -15.93
N GLU A 66 4.48 4.12 -16.43
CA GLU A 66 3.43 4.90 -15.75
C GLU A 66 2.99 4.22 -14.44
N HIS A 67 2.91 2.89 -14.44
CA HIS A 67 2.62 2.10 -13.25
C HIS A 67 3.70 2.31 -12.18
N VAL A 68 4.97 2.25 -12.58
CA VAL A 68 6.10 2.45 -11.67
C VAL A 68 6.11 3.86 -11.08
N ALA A 69 5.88 4.89 -11.91
CA ALA A 69 5.80 6.28 -11.48
C ALA A 69 4.63 6.51 -10.50
N LEU A 70 3.46 5.93 -10.78
CA LEU A 70 2.30 6.00 -9.89
C LEU A 70 2.60 5.33 -8.54
N ALA A 71 3.21 4.14 -8.55
CA ALA A 71 3.56 3.41 -7.34
C ALA A 71 4.57 4.19 -6.47
N ALA A 72 5.57 4.81 -7.09
CA ALA A 72 6.53 5.67 -6.39
C ALA A 72 5.84 6.89 -5.74
N ARG A 73 4.97 7.58 -6.49
CA ARG A 73 4.24 8.74 -5.97
C ARG A 73 3.31 8.36 -4.81
N VAL A 74 2.58 7.25 -4.94
CA VAL A 74 1.70 6.74 -3.88
C VAL A 74 2.51 6.29 -2.67
N HIS A 75 3.68 5.67 -2.88
CA HIS A 75 4.59 5.29 -1.80
C HIS A 75 4.97 6.50 -0.94
N GLU A 76 5.41 7.60 -1.57
CA GLU A 76 5.77 8.81 -0.84
C GLU A 76 4.61 9.38 -0.04
N LEU A 77 3.39 9.43 -0.61
CA LEU A 77 2.21 9.94 0.07
C LEU A 77 1.85 9.08 1.29
N LEU A 78 1.88 7.76 1.14
CA LEU A 78 1.60 6.82 2.22
C LEU A 78 2.71 6.82 3.29
N ALA A 79 3.97 7.00 2.90
CA ALA A 79 5.10 7.14 3.81
C ALA A 79 4.98 8.42 4.65
N ARG A 80 4.68 9.57 4.01
CA ARG A 80 4.44 10.85 4.71
C ARG A 80 3.26 10.76 5.67
N ALA A 81 2.24 9.97 5.34
CA ALA A 81 1.11 9.69 6.22
C ALA A 81 1.41 8.68 7.35
N GLY A 82 2.63 8.13 7.42
CA GLY A 82 3.03 7.15 8.44
C GLY A 82 2.44 5.76 8.25
N LEU A 83 1.79 5.48 7.11
CA LEU A 83 1.07 4.22 6.88
C LEU A 83 1.99 3.04 6.57
N LEU A 84 3.21 3.29 6.09
CA LEU A 84 4.22 2.29 5.71
C LEU A 84 5.19 1.92 6.85
N GLY A 85 5.02 2.52 8.03
CA GLY A 85 5.82 2.19 9.21
C GLY A 85 5.55 0.78 9.74
N LYS A 86 6.40 0.32 10.67
CA LYS A 86 6.16 -0.92 11.44
C LYS A 86 4.74 -0.91 11.98
N LEU A 87 4.05 -2.06 11.91
CA LEU A 87 2.78 -2.22 12.61
C LEU A 87 3.02 -1.85 14.08
N ARG A 88 2.25 -0.91 14.60
CA ARG A 88 2.18 -0.75 16.05
C ARG A 88 1.73 -2.09 16.62
N PRO A 89 2.34 -2.58 17.72
CA PRO A 89 1.85 -3.75 18.41
C PRO A 89 0.34 -3.60 18.62
N TRP A 90 -0.40 -4.68 18.43
CA TRP A 90 -1.80 -4.70 18.84
C TRP A 90 -1.84 -4.26 20.31
N PRO A 91 -2.68 -3.27 20.69
CA PRO A 91 -2.83 -2.96 22.11
C PRO A 91 -3.30 -4.23 22.77
N ALA A 92 -2.47 -4.81 23.65
CA ALA A 92 -2.92 -5.91 24.49
C ALA A 92 -4.25 -5.48 25.10
N ALA A 93 -5.27 -6.34 24.98
CA ALA A 93 -6.57 -6.05 25.58
C ALA A 93 -6.31 -5.58 27.01
N ALA A 94 -6.81 -4.38 27.34
CA ALA A 94 -6.73 -3.90 28.72
C ALA A 94 -7.38 -4.96 29.62
N PRO A 95 -6.77 -5.29 30.78
CA PRO A 95 -7.33 -6.26 31.71
C PRO A 95 -8.72 -5.84 32.20
#